data_AF-A0A8S1YLY4-F1
#
_entry.id   AF-A0A8S1YLY4-F1
#
_cell.length_a   1.000
_cell.length_b   1.000
_cell.length_c   1.000
_cell.angle_alpha   90.00
_cell.angle_beta   90.00
_cell.angle_gamma   90.00
#
_symmetry.space_group_name_H-M   'P 1'
#
loop_
_entity.id
_entity.type
_entity.pdbx_description
1 polymer ?
#
loop_
_entity_poly.entity_id
_entity_poly.type
_entity_poly.pdbx_seq_one_letter_code
_entity_poly.pdbx_strand_id
1 'polypeptide(L)'
;MIQIYTIIKIKNLQGQKLIKKQDSDGANGSHVTLEIQQQDENMPLLLKNPIQQNEDQKNPEKLQNNNFAQQDQQEKKENEKKENKKNEFKNKLESIEKQCKYFPMIEKIEDIKILLQNYETKYDEDLQKFQQNFEYLYANSQENQQKVREIIIKLYENTSQKRQVDGEFKYYVRQIQGKQELKKNYNLDFQHSVLLDKHCNAFREVRGDGNCFYTAFGYQFLQILLFHYSFDQFIQFIEKLKQIQLSMKIFVEDIDFKIDDKETEKLLLQDFLNRLIKLKYIKDINQRQQIFQKQYSTYEYESDEIDSCLYGLSTIFFRNYSDYIIENSEIKEAIFDKQNLLLWEMECNSNETVIAELARNLNIFVELIFFKDKGCNIRQYGNRENYKIILLIKPGHYNIGLLQKETQIDHLIQKYHTIHQELKDDNNYQQQIEESTSLQIIVRNLQDQFQKGKLPEIEVQQLKVGLK
;
A
#
# COMPACT_ATOMS: atom_id res chain seq x y z
N MET A 1 -5.79 -33.76 -43.06
CA MET A 1 -4.52 -32.99 -43.11
C MET A 1 -4.81 -31.67 -43.82
N ILE A 2 -5.20 -30.65 -43.05
CA ILE A 2 -5.62 -29.34 -43.57
C ILE A 2 -4.65 -28.31 -42.98
N GLN A 3 -3.95 -27.61 -43.87
CA GLN A 3 -3.05 -26.50 -43.57
C GLN A 3 -3.87 -25.29 -43.11
N ILE A 4 -3.55 -24.74 -41.94
CA ILE A 4 -4.08 -23.45 -41.48
C ILE A 4 -2.95 -22.43 -41.64
N TYR A 5 -3.08 -21.59 -42.66
CA TYR A 5 -2.38 -20.31 -42.77
C TYR A 5 -3.14 -19.29 -41.92
N THR A 6 -2.45 -18.64 -40.97
CA THR A 6 -2.96 -17.43 -40.32
C THR A 6 -2.06 -16.26 -40.69
N ILE A 7 -2.58 -15.37 -41.53
CA ILE A 7 -2.00 -14.08 -41.91
C ILE A 7 -2.48 -13.05 -40.87
N ILE A 8 -1.57 -12.45 -40.10
CA ILE A 8 -1.87 -11.28 -39.27
C ILE A 8 -1.52 -10.02 -40.04
N LYS A 9 -2.54 -9.20 -40.32
CA LYS A 9 -2.48 -7.92 -41.03
C LYS A 9 -2.40 -6.81 -39.98
N ILE A 10 -1.20 -6.29 -39.71
CA ILE A 10 -1.02 -5.13 -38.82
C ILE A 10 -1.43 -3.86 -39.59
N LYS A 11 -2.52 -3.23 -39.17
CA LYS A 11 -2.88 -1.87 -39.58
C LYS A 11 -2.11 -0.88 -38.70
N ASN A 12 -1.23 -0.10 -39.31
CA ASN A 12 -0.64 1.10 -38.71
C ASN A 12 -1.74 2.15 -38.48
N LEU A 13 -2.01 2.49 -37.22
CA LEU A 13 -2.73 3.71 -36.84
C LEU A 13 -1.69 4.78 -36.53
N GLN A 14 -1.52 5.72 -37.47
CA GLN A 14 -0.78 6.95 -37.25
C GLN A 14 -1.60 7.86 -36.32
N GLY A 15 -0.93 8.39 -35.31
CA GLY A 15 -1.53 9.23 -34.28
C GLY A 15 -2.15 10.51 -34.82
N GLN A 16 -3.39 10.76 -34.41
CA GLN A 16 -3.96 12.10 -34.42
C GLN A 16 -3.70 12.75 -33.05
N LYS A 17 -2.98 13.86 -33.07
CA LYS A 17 -2.84 14.77 -31.94
C LYS A 17 -4.19 15.45 -31.69
N LEU A 18 -4.84 15.11 -30.57
CA LEU A 18 -5.92 15.91 -29.99
C LEU A 18 -5.30 17.10 -29.26
N ILE A 19 -5.40 18.29 -29.86
CA ILE A 19 -5.21 19.56 -29.14
C ILE A 19 -6.58 19.97 -28.62
N LYS A 20 -6.81 19.78 -27.32
CA LYS A 20 -7.94 20.41 -26.62
C LYS A 20 -7.57 21.87 -26.35
N LYS A 21 -8.25 22.80 -27.02
CA LYS A 21 -8.42 24.17 -26.51
C LYS A 21 -9.72 24.21 -25.71
N GLN A 22 -9.61 24.58 -24.43
CA GLN A 22 -10.73 25.07 -23.65
C GLN A 22 -11.05 26.48 -24.12
N ASP A 23 -12.31 26.75 -24.42
CA ASP A 23 -12.87 28.09 -24.25
C ASP A 23 -14.31 27.94 -23.73
N SER A 24 -14.61 28.86 -22.82
CA SER A 24 -15.78 29.04 -21.97
C SER A 24 -17.02 29.52 -22.71
N ASP A 25 -18.18 29.20 -22.12
CA ASP A 25 -19.44 29.95 -22.10
C ASP A 25 -20.00 30.55 -23.40
N GLY A 26 -21.19 30.09 -23.80
CA GLY A 26 -22.03 30.88 -24.70
C GLY A 26 -23.16 30.09 -25.35
N ALA A 27 -24.39 30.53 -25.09
CA ALA A 27 -25.64 29.99 -25.58
C ALA A 27 -25.81 29.97 -27.12
N ASN A 28 -26.79 29.17 -27.53
CA ASN A 28 -27.51 29.12 -28.81
C ASN A 28 -26.94 28.23 -29.91
N GLY A 29 -27.87 27.44 -30.46
CA GLY A 29 -27.59 26.35 -31.38
C GLY A 29 -27.48 26.76 -32.84
N SER A 30 -26.98 25.82 -33.63
CA SER A 30 -27.19 25.75 -35.08
C SER A 30 -26.63 24.43 -35.61
N HIS A 31 -27.34 23.90 -36.60
CA HIS A 31 -26.95 22.78 -37.46
C HIS A 31 -25.48 22.79 -37.87
N VAL A 32 -24.83 21.62 -37.82
CA VAL A 32 -23.54 21.37 -38.49
C VAL A 32 -23.80 20.44 -39.66
N THR A 33 -23.62 20.98 -40.86
CA THR A 33 -23.56 20.29 -42.15
C THR A 33 -22.15 19.75 -42.34
N LEU A 34 -22.00 18.48 -42.72
CA LEU A 34 -20.72 17.86 -43.07
C LEU A 34 -20.40 18.13 -44.54
N GLU A 35 -19.41 18.98 -44.82
CA GLU A 35 -18.78 19.08 -46.14
C GLU A 35 -17.48 18.26 -46.14
N ILE A 36 -17.39 17.30 -47.07
CA ILE A 36 -16.18 16.52 -47.35
C ILE A 36 -15.44 17.25 -48.48
N GLN A 37 -14.29 17.86 -48.17
CA GLN A 37 -13.34 18.31 -49.18
C GLN A 37 -12.32 17.20 -49.47
N GLN A 38 -12.30 16.74 -50.72
CA GLN A 38 -11.23 15.90 -51.28
C GLN A 38 -10.07 16.81 -51.70
N GLN A 39 -8.86 16.49 -51.25
CA GLN A 39 -7.63 17.07 -51.80
C GLN A 39 -6.84 15.97 -52.51
N ASP A 40 -6.70 16.16 -53.82
CA ASP A 40 -5.74 15.49 -54.70
C ASP A 40 -4.35 16.11 -54.52
N GLU A 41 -3.32 15.29 -54.32
CA GLU A 41 -1.93 15.72 -54.51
C GLU A 41 -1.14 14.75 -55.41
N ASN A 42 -1.06 15.21 -56.65
CA ASN A 42 -0.03 15.12 -57.68
C ASN A 42 1.31 14.39 -57.41
N MET A 43 1.66 13.52 -58.37
CA MET A 43 3.02 13.09 -58.71
C MET A 43 3.89 14.24 -59.27
N PRO A 44 5.21 14.23 -59.08
CA PRO A 44 6.14 14.98 -59.91
C PRO A 44 6.70 14.17 -61.10
N LEU A 45 6.72 14.88 -62.23
CA LEU A 45 7.24 14.53 -63.55
C LEU A 45 8.78 14.40 -63.58
N LEU A 46 9.25 13.41 -64.34
CA LEU A 46 10.64 13.25 -64.79
C LEU A 46 10.95 14.21 -65.96
N LEU A 47 11.98 15.04 -65.78
CA LEU A 47 12.57 15.91 -66.80
C LEU A 47 13.59 15.15 -67.66
N LYS A 48 13.44 15.27 -68.98
CA LYS A 48 14.40 14.89 -70.02
C LYS A 48 15.41 16.01 -70.28
N ASN A 49 16.64 15.62 -70.64
CA ASN A 49 17.52 16.16 -71.72
C ASN A 49 19.00 16.19 -71.28
N PRO A 50 19.98 16.30 -72.21
CA PRO A 50 20.00 15.92 -73.62
C PRO A 50 21.22 15.06 -74.01
N ILE A 51 21.17 14.60 -75.25
CA ILE A 51 22.22 13.91 -76.02
C ILE A 51 23.37 14.89 -76.32
N GLN A 52 24.61 14.48 -76.07
CA GLN A 52 25.81 15.01 -76.72
C GLN A 52 26.58 13.86 -77.36
N GLN A 53 26.75 13.95 -78.67
CA GLN A 53 27.71 13.18 -79.45
C GLN A 53 29.10 13.76 -79.22
N ASN A 54 30.10 12.91 -79.02
CA ASN A 54 31.44 13.14 -79.53
C ASN A 54 32.08 11.77 -79.81
N GLU A 55 32.61 11.67 -81.02
CA GLU A 55 33.47 10.59 -81.50
C GLU A 55 34.78 10.61 -80.69
N ASP A 56 35.29 9.46 -80.29
CA ASP A 56 36.73 9.22 -80.37
C ASP A 56 37.10 7.74 -80.25
N GLN A 57 38.27 7.44 -80.80
CA GLN A 57 38.64 6.17 -81.37
C GLN A 57 39.01 5.08 -80.34
N LYS A 58 38.60 3.86 -80.71
CA LYS A 58 39.12 2.54 -80.33
C LYS A 58 40.50 2.53 -79.65
N ASN A 59 40.56 1.94 -78.46
CA ASN A 59 41.72 1.16 -78.01
C ASN A 59 41.24 -0.15 -77.33
N PRO A 60 41.32 -1.33 -77.99
CA PRO A 60 40.62 -2.55 -77.54
C PRO A 60 41.20 -3.28 -76.32
N GLU A 61 42.38 -2.90 -75.81
CA GLU A 61 43.06 -3.68 -74.74
C GLU A 61 42.83 -3.16 -73.31
N LYS A 62 42.07 -2.07 -73.11
CA LYS A 62 41.71 -1.58 -71.76
C LYS A 62 40.26 -1.84 -71.33
N LEU A 63 39.39 -2.34 -72.21
CA LEU A 63 37.98 -2.63 -71.87
C LEU A 63 37.77 -3.99 -71.19
N GLN A 64 38.66 -4.97 -71.35
CA GLN A 64 38.53 -6.26 -70.65
C GLN A 64 38.97 -6.19 -69.18
N ASN A 65 39.98 -5.39 -68.83
CA ASN A 65 40.41 -5.23 -67.44
C ASN A 65 39.51 -4.29 -66.60
N ASN A 66 38.84 -3.31 -67.23
CA ASN A 66 37.87 -2.46 -66.52
C ASN A 66 36.52 -3.13 -66.28
N ASN A 67 36.09 -4.04 -67.16
CA ASN A 67 34.86 -4.83 -66.95
C ASN A 67 35.05 -5.87 -65.83
N PHE A 68 36.22 -6.48 -65.70
CA PHE A 68 36.52 -7.38 -64.56
C PHE A 68 36.57 -6.62 -63.23
N ALA A 69 37.24 -5.46 -63.17
CA ALA A 69 37.29 -4.65 -61.95
C ALA A 69 35.92 -4.05 -61.56
N GLN A 70 35.08 -3.71 -62.54
CA GLN A 70 33.70 -3.26 -62.28
C GLN A 70 32.79 -4.42 -61.85
N GLN A 71 32.94 -5.62 -62.43
CA GLN A 71 32.23 -6.82 -61.98
C GLN A 71 32.63 -7.20 -60.55
N ASP A 72 33.91 -7.22 -60.21
CA ASP A 72 34.39 -7.52 -58.84
C ASP A 72 33.88 -6.50 -57.80
N GLN A 73 33.81 -5.21 -58.18
CA GLN A 73 33.23 -4.17 -57.30
C GLN A 73 31.71 -4.29 -57.17
N GLN A 74 31.01 -4.71 -58.22
CA GLN A 74 29.58 -4.98 -58.18
C GLN A 74 29.27 -6.21 -57.32
N GLU A 75 30.05 -7.28 -57.46
CA GLU A 75 29.93 -8.50 -56.68
C GLU A 75 30.23 -8.24 -55.19
N LYS A 76 31.26 -7.46 -54.86
CA LYS A 76 31.52 -7.02 -53.48
C LYS A 76 30.38 -6.21 -52.89
N LYS A 77 29.83 -5.24 -53.63
CA LYS A 77 28.69 -4.43 -53.17
C LYS A 77 27.41 -5.25 -53.01
N GLU A 78 27.19 -6.24 -53.88
CA GLU A 78 26.07 -7.17 -53.73
C GLU A 78 26.25 -8.10 -52.54
N ASN A 79 27.46 -8.59 -52.28
CA ASN A 79 27.77 -9.44 -51.13
C ASN A 79 27.64 -8.66 -49.81
N GLU A 80 28.14 -7.43 -49.73
CA GLU A 80 27.92 -6.56 -48.57
C GLU A 80 26.42 -6.25 -48.35
N LYS A 81 25.65 -6.01 -49.42
CA LYS A 81 24.19 -5.84 -49.31
C LYS A 81 23.49 -7.10 -48.83
N LYS A 82 23.91 -8.28 -49.30
CA LYS A 82 23.36 -9.58 -48.86
C LYS A 82 23.70 -9.85 -47.40
N GLU A 83 24.93 -9.55 -46.98
CA GLU A 83 25.39 -9.76 -45.61
C GLU A 83 24.73 -8.77 -44.63
N ASN A 84 24.58 -7.50 -45.02
CA ASN A 84 23.81 -6.52 -44.25
C ASN A 84 22.34 -6.91 -44.11
N LYS A 85 21.69 -7.39 -45.19
CA LYS A 85 20.32 -7.90 -45.12
C LYS A 85 20.20 -9.15 -44.25
N LYS A 86 21.20 -10.05 -44.30
CA LYS A 86 21.25 -11.25 -43.46
C LYS A 86 21.39 -10.90 -41.98
N ASN A 87 22.23 -9.93 -41.65
CA ASN A 87 22.39 -9.41 -40.29
C ASN A 87 21.13 -8.68 -39.82
N GLU A 88 20.51 -7.87 -40.67
CA GLU A 88 19.22 -7.22 -40.36
C GLU A 88 18.11 -8.25 -40.07
N PHE A 89 18.04 -9.32 -40.88
CA PHE A 89 17.06 -10.39 -40.69
C PHE A 89 17.34 -11.21 -39.43
N LYS A 90 18.62 -11.50 -39.14
CA LYS A 90 19.03 -12.18 -37.91
C LYS A 90 18.67 -11.36 -36.67
N ASN A 91 18.96 -10.05 -36.67
CA ASN A 91 18.59 -9.15 -35.58
C ASN A 91 17.06 -9.04 -35.41
N LYS A 92 16.30 -9.01 -36.51
CA LYS A 92 14.83 -9.07 -36.47
C LYS A 92 14.31 -10.40 -35.92
N LEU A 93 14.92 -11.52 -36.29
CA LEU A 93 14.53 -12.84 -35.79
C LEU A 93 14.82 -12.98 -34.29
N GLU A 94 15.99 -12.53 -33.83
CA GLU A 94 16.34 -12.48 -32.40
C GLU A 94 15.40 -11.56 -31.61
N SER A 95 14.99 -10.42 -32.19
CA SER A 95 13.99 -9.52 -31.61
C SER A 95 12.59 -10.17 -31.52
N ILE A 96 12.17 -10.93 -32.54
CA ILE A 96 10.91 -11.69 -32.53
C ILE A 96 10.95 -12.84 -31.51
N GLU A 97 12.05 -13.60 -31.44
CA GLU A 97 12.22 -14.67 -30.46
C GLU A 97 12.27 -14.13 -29.02
N LYS A 98 12.88 -12.95 -28.80
CA LYS A 98 12.79 -12.20 -27.54
C LYS A 98 11.33 -11.88 -27.21
N GLN A 99 10.59 -11.26 -28.14
CA GLN A 99 9.17 -10.90 -27.93
C GLN A 99 8.27 -12.11 -27.65
N CYS A 100 8.47 -13.23 -28.34
CA CYS A 100 7.71 -14.47 -28.12
C CYS A 100 7.93 -15.08 -26.73
N LYS A 101 9.09 -14.85 -26.07
CA LYS A 101 9.34 -15.33 -24.71
C LYS A 101 8.68 -14.47 -23.62
N TYR A 102 8.43 -13.18 -23.88
CA TYR A 102 7.76 -12.28 -22.94
C TYR A 102 6.23 -12.30 -23.07
N PHE A 103 5.69 -12.80 -24.19
CA PHE A 103 4.24 -12.88 -24.43
C PHE A 103 3.46 -13.59 -23.31
N PRO A 104 3.90 -14.78 -22.81
CA PRO A 104 3.21 -15.47 -21.71
C PRO A 104 3.23 -14.69 -20.38
N MET A 105 4.18 -13.77 -20.22
CA MET A 105 4.28 -12.91 -19.03
C MET A 105 3.33 -11.72 -19.14
N ILE A 106 3.26 -11.08 -20.30
CA ILE A 106 2.32 -9.98 -20.56
C ILE A 106 0.88 -10.46 -20.39
N GLU A 107 0.55 -11.66 -20.91
CA GLU A 107 -0.75 -12.29 -20.68
C GLU A 107 -1.06 -12.47 -19.19
N LYS A 108 -0.12 -12.99 -18.40
CA LYS A 108 -0.30 -13.17 -16.95
C LYS A 108 -0.46 -11.85 -16.18
N ILE A 109 0.20 -10.78 -16.62
CA ILE A 109 0.01 -9.44 -16.04
C ILE A 109 -1.39 -8.91 -16.37
N GLU A 110 -1.87 -9.16 -17.59
CA GLU A 110 -3.23 -8.79 -17.99
C GLU A 110 -4.28 -9.59 -17.19
N ASP A 111 -4.02 -10.88 -16.91
CA ASP A 111 -4.85 -11.67 -16.00
C ASP A 111 -4.90 -11.06 -14.59
N ILE A 112 -3.77 -10.56 -14.05
CA ILE A 112 -3.75 -9.84 -12.78
C ILE A 112 -4.60 -8.56 -12.86
N LYS A 113 -4.52 -7.78 -13.94
CA LYS A 113 -5.34 -6.57 -14.10
C LYS A 113 -6.83 -6.90 -14.15
N ILE A 114 -7.22 -7.98 -14.82
CA ILE A 114 -8.61 -8.47 -14.83
C ILE A 114 -9.04 -8.87 -13.41
N LEU A 115 -8.19 -9.58 -12.66
CA LEU A 115 -8.46 -9.92 -11.26
C LEU A 115 -8.62 -8.66 -10.39
N LEU A 116 -7.74 -7.66 -10.55
CA LEU A 116 -7.85 -6.37 -9.85
C LEU A 116 -9.16 -5.67 -10.17
N GLN A 117 -9.58 -5.65 -11.43
CA GLN A 117 -10.86 -5.06 -11.82
C GLN A 117 -12.06 -5.80 -11.20
N ASN A 118 -12.03 -7.14 -11.19
CA ASN A 118 -13.07 -7.95 -10.54
C ASN A 118 -13.13 -7.71 -9.03
N TYR A 119 -11.98 -7.57 -8.38
CA TYR A 119 -11.92 -7.21 -6.96
C TYR A 119 -12.46 -5.83 -6.70
N GLU A 120 -12.19 -4.83 -7.53
CA GLU A 120 -12.74 -3.49 -7.36
C GLU A 120 -14.27 -3.49 -7.43
N THR A 121 -14.84 -4.20 -8.39
CA THR A 121 -16.30 -4.37 -8.48
C THR A 121 -16.86 -5.02 -7.22
N LYS A 122 -16.26 -6.13 -6.78
CA LYS A 122 -16.69 -6.82 -5.55
C LYS A 122 -16.52 -5.94 -4.30
N TYR A 123 -15.41 -5.21 -4.21
CA TYR A 123 -15.13 -4.30 -3.11
C TYR A 123 -16.18 -3.19 -3.04
N ASP A 124 -16.58 -2.64 -4.19
CA ASP A 124 -17.64 -1.62 -4.25
C ASP A 124 -19.00 -2.17 -3.82
N GLU A 125 -19.34 -3.40 -4.22
CA GLU A 125 -20.56 -4.08 -3.75
C GLU A 125 -20.53 -4.32 -2.23
N ASP A 126 -19.40 -4.79 -1.70
CA ASP A 126 -19.25 -5.06 -0.27
C ASP A 126 -19.21 -3.76 0.55
N LEU A 127 -18.62 -2.68 0.01
CA LEU A 127 -18.67 -1.36 0.61
C LEU A 127 -20.10 -0.80 0.65
N GLN A 128 -20.91 -1.00 -0.40
CA GLN A 128 -22.32 -0.59 -0.39
C GLN A 128 -23.13 -1.34 0.67
N LYS A 129 -22.94 -2.66 0.79
CA LYS A 129 -23.57 -3.46 1.87
C LYS A 129 -23.10 -2.99 3.25
N PHE A 130 -21.81 -2.72 3.40
CA PHE A 130 -21.23 -2.15 4.61
C PHE A 130 -21.87 -0.81 4.97
N GLN A 131 -22.10 0.06 3.98
CA GLN A 131 -22.75 1.34 4.17
C GLN A 131 -24.20 1.21 4.65
N GLN A 132 -24.96 0.29 4.06
CA GLN A 132 -26.34 0.00 4.46
C GLN A 132 -26.42 -0.51 5.90
N ASN A 133 -25.47 -1.34 6.33
CA ASN A 133 -25.43 -1.89 7.69
C ASN A 133 -25.27 -0.82 8.79
N PHE A 134 -24.72 0.36 8.45
CA PHE A 134 -24.43 1.41 9.43
C PHE A 134 -25.09 2.76 9.11
N GLU A 135 -26.01 2.81 8.15
CA GLU A 135 -26.71 4.04 7.75
C GLU A 135 -27.39 4.74 8.96
N TYR A 136 -27.95 3.96 9.89
CA TYR A 136 -28.60 4.45 11.10
C TYR A 136 -27.67 5.25 12.04
N LEU A 137 -26.35 5.03 11.99
CA LEU A 137 -25.39 5.72 12.85
C LEU A 137 -25.13 7.17 12.42
N TYR A 138 -25.48 7.52 11.19
CA TYR A 138 -25.23 8.86 10.64
C TYR A 138 -26.30 9.88 11.03
N ALA A 139 -27.49 9.43 11.44
CA ALA A 139 -28.67 10.27 11.61
C ALA A 139 -28.67 11.22 12.83
N ASN A 140 -27.71 11.14 13.77
CA ASN A 140 -27.68 12.01 14.97
C ASN A 140 -26.24 12.34 15.43
N SER A 141 -25.28 12.45 14.51
CA SER A 141 -23.87 12.33 14.88
C SER A 141 -23.17 13.60 15.38
N GLN A 142 -23.60 14.81 14.99
CA GLN A 142 -22.83 16.04 15.27
C GLN A 142 -22.92 16.52 16.72
N GLU A 143 -24.12 16.62 17.29
CA GLU A 143 -24.28 17.05 18.70
C GLU A 143 -23.61 16.06 19.65
N ASN A 144 -23.77 14.77 19.39
CA ASN A 144 -23.14 13.70 20.16
C ASN A 144 -21.60 13.74 20.04
N GLN A 145 -21.06 13.98 18.84
CA GLN A 145 -19.61 14.18 18.64
C GLN A 145 -19.09 15.37 19.43
N GLN A 146 -19.85 16.47 19.49
CA GLN A 146 -19.46 17.66 20.24
C GLN A 146 -19.42 17.37 21.75
N LYS A 147 -20.43 16.68 22.29
CA LYS A 147 -20.45 16.25 23.70
C LYS A 147 -19.25 15.35 24.04
N VAL A 148 -18.99 14.35 23.20
CA VAL A 148 -17.82 13.46 23.37
C VAL A 148 -16.53 14.25 23.36
N ARG A 149 -16.39 15.18 22.42
CA ARG A 149 -15.22 16.05 22.33
C ARG A 149 -15.02 16.87 23.61
N GLU A 150 -16.07 17.46 24.16
CA GLU A 150 -16.01 18.21 25.42
C GLU A 150 -15.57 17.32 26.59
N ILE A 151 -16.03 16.07 26.64
CA ILE A 151 -15.62 15.10 27.66
C ILE A 151 -14.12 14.78 27.53
N ILE A 152 -13.63 14.52 26.32
CA ILE A 152 -12.21 14.21 26.07
C ILE A 152 -11.31 15.42 26.37
N ILE A 153 -11.74 16.63 26.02
CA ILE A 153 -11.01 17.86 26.38
C ILE A 153 -10.91 18.00 27.89
N LYS A 154 -12.03 17.84 28.62
CA LYS A 154 -12.01 17.88 30.10
C LYS A 154 -11.09 16.84 30.70
N LEU A 155 -11.03 15.64 30.13
CA LEU A 155 -10.08 14.60 30.55
C LEU A 155 -8.63 15.09 30.40
N TYR A 156 -8.26 15.66 29.25
CA TYR A 156 -6.90 16.17 29.01
C TYR A 156 -6.54 17.38 29.88
N GLU A 157 -7.47 18.31 30.09
CA GLU A 157 -7.29 19.47 30.99
C GLU A 157 -6.97 19.04 32.43
N ASN A 158 -7.52 17.90 32.87
CA ASN A 158 -7.25 17.35 34.19
C ASN A 158 -5.97 16.52 34.27
N THR A 159 -5.36 16.15 33.13
CA THR A 159 -4.29 15.13 33.04
C THR A 159 -3.13 15.59 32.14
N SER A 160 -3.14 15.22 30.86
CA SER A 160 -2.03 15.37 29.91
C SER A 160 -1.57 16.82 29.70
N GLN A 161 -2.47 17.80 29.82
CA GLN A 161 -2.14 19.22 29.69
C GLN A 161 -1.33 19.79 30.86
N LYS A 162 -1.34 19.10 32.01
CA LYS A 162 -0.51 19.48 33.14
C LYS A 162 0.97 19.11 32.91
N ARG A 163 1.27 18.26 31.91
CA ARG A 163 2.63 17.84 31.56
C ARG A 163 3.21 18.79 30.51
N GLN A 164 4.15 19.63 30.90
CA GLN A 164 4.97 20.38 29.96
C GLN A 164 5.93 19.41 29.25
N VAL A 165 5.76 19.25 27.94
CA VAL A 165 6.63 18.41 27.10
C VAL A 165 7.12 19.24 25.91
N ASP A 166 8.38 19.04 25.50
CA ASP A 166 8.93 19.74 24.34
C ASP A 166 8.14 19.38 23.08
N GLY A 167 8.17 20.29 22.08
CA GLY A 167 7.34 20.19 20.88
C GLY A 167 7.42 18.83 20.17
N GLU A 168 8.60 18.23 20.13
CA GLU A 168 8.80 16.92 19.50
C GLU A 168 8.12 15.76 20.27
N PHE A 169 7.90 15.87 21.59
CA PHE A 169 7.26 14.85 22.45
C PHE A 169 5.74 15.04 22.59
N LYS A 170 5.16 16.01 21.88
CA LYS A 170 3.72 16.28 21.91
C LYS A 170 2.91 15.16 21.26
N TYR A 171 3.32 14.66 20.11
CA TYR A 171 2.56 13.64 19.38
C TYR A 171 2.44 12.32 20.17
N TYR A 172 1.24 11.77 20.24
CA TYR A 172 0.98 10.49 20.93
C TYR A 172 1.67 9.31 20.25
N VAL A 173 1.76 9.37 18.91
CA VAL A 173 2.50 8.42 18.09
C VAL A 173 3.36 9.22 17.11
N ARG A 174 4.67 8.97 17.10
CA ARG A 174 5.62 9.66 16.22
C ARG A 174 5.71 9.02 14.84
N GLN A 175 6.43 9.70 13.96
CA GLN A 175 6.80 9.16 12.65
C GLN A 175 7.68 7.91 12.77
N ILE A 176 7.71 7.14 11.69
CA ILE A 176 8.53 5.92 11.60
C ILE A 176 10.00 6.31 11.65
N GLN A 177 10.74 5.64 12.51
CA GLN A 177 12.18 5.69 12.61
C GLN A 177 12.76 4.37 12.10
N GLY A 178 13.82 4.46 11.31
CA GLY A 178 14.39 3.34 10.60
C GLY A 178 15.27 2.46 11.46
N LYS A 179 15.92 1.52 10.78
CA LYS A 179 16.78 0.50 11.36
C LYS A 179 17.95 1.07 12.16
N GLN A 180 18.55 2.16 11.67
CA GLN A 180 19.71 2.77 12.32
C GLN A 180 19.31 3.48 13.62
N GLU A 181 18.20 4.23 13.58
CA GLU A 181 17.61 4.89 14.72
C GLU A 181 17.15 3.90 15.78
N LEU A 182 16.54 2.77 15.38
CA LEU A 182 16.16 1.68 16.27
C LEU A 182 17.37 1.15 17.05
N LYS A 183 18.47 0.82 16.36
CA LYS A 183 19.69 0.33 17.01
C LYS A 183 20.29 1.36 17.98
N LYS A 184 20.31 2.63 17.57
CA LYS A 184 20.78 3.73 18.41
C LYS A 184 19.91 3.93 19.65
N ASN A 185 18.59 3.92 19.51
CA ASN A 185 17.65 4.20 20.60
C ASN A 185 17.67 3.12 21.69
N TYR A 186 17.99 1.88 21.35
CA TYR A 186 18.01 0.76 22.30
C TYR A 186 19.43 0.29 22.70
N ASN A 187 20.48 0.93 22.17
CA ASN A 187 21.88 0.67 22.51
C ASN A 187 22.25 -0.83 22.49
N LEU A 188 21.87 -1.52 21.40
CA LEU A 188 22.04 -2.96 21.27
C LEU A 188 23.46 -3.35 20.90
N ASP A 189 23.94 -4.47 21.43
CA ASP A 189 25.14 -5.11 20.88
C ASP A 189 24.89 -5.72 19.49
N PHE A 190 25.96 -6.14 18.82
CA PHE A 190 25.88 -6.70 17.48
C PHE A 190 25.01 -7.95 17.39
N GLN A 191 25.10 -8.87 18.37
CA GLN A 191 24.38 -10.14 18.34
C GLN A 191 22.87 -9.92 18.48
N HIS A 192 22.47 -9.11 19.46
CA HIS A 192 21.07 -8.75 19.69
C HIS A 192 20.52 -7.84 18.60
N SER A 193 21.37 -7.03 17.97
CA SER A 193 20.97 -6.27 16.79
C SER A 193 20.60 -7.20 15.62
N VAL A 194 21.36 -8.27 15.37
CA VAL A 194 21.04 -9.25 14.31
C VAL A 194 19.78 -10.04 14.65
N LEU A 195 19.59 -10.39 15.94
CA LEU A 195 18.35 -11.01 16.39
C LEU A 195 17.15 -10.08 16.16
N LEU A 196 17.25 -8.82 16.60
CA LEU A 196 16.19 -7.83 16.45
C LEU A 196 15.79 -7.66 14.99
N ASP A 197 16.76 -7.56 14.08
CA ASP A 197 16.52 -7.36 12.64
C ASP A 197 15.57 -8.40 12.01
N LYS A 198 15.47 -9.62 12.59
CA LYS A 198 14.53 -10.66 12.14
C LYS A 198 13.09 -10.43 12.58
N HIS A 199 12.91 -9.71 13.67
CA HIS A 199 11.63 -9.48 14.34
C HIS A 199 11.11 -8.06 14.13
N CYS A 200 11.99 -7.07 14.09
CA CYS A 200 11.70 -5.65 14.04
C CYS A 200 12.88 -4.89 13.41
N ASN A 201 12.64 -4.05 12.42
CA ASN A 201 13.68 -3.28 11.75
C ASN A 201 13.35 -1.78 11.60
N ALA A 202 12.20 -1.35 12.11
CA ALA A 202 11.79 0.03 12.24
C ALA A 202 10.90 0.17 13.48
N PHE A 203 10.64 1.40 13.93
CA PHE A 203 9.75 1.61 15.07
C PHE A 203 9.08 2.98 15.04
N ARG A 204 8.05 3.14 15.86
CA ARG A 204 7.50 4.46 16.21
C ARG A 204 7.61 4.64 17.71
N GLU A 205 8.01 5.83 18.09
CA GLU A 205 7.96 6.25 19.48
C GLU A 205 6.53 6.63 19.86
N VAL A 206 6.16 6.26 21.07
CA VAL A 206 4.88 6.59 21.68
C VAL A 206 5.13 7.59 22.80
N ARG A 207 4.18 8.48 23.07
CA ARG A 207 4.32 9.44 24.16
C ARG A 207 4.33 8.72 25.52
N GLY A 208 5.26 9.11 26.40
CA GLY A 208 5.35 8.63 27.77
C GLY A 208 4.35 9.32 28.70
N ASP A 209 3.05 9.14 28.47
CA ASP A 209 1.99 9.74 29.29
C ASP A 209 1.41 8.77 30.34
N GLY A 210 1.86 7.51 30.38
CA GLY A 210 1.27 6.47 31.25
C GLY A 210 0.14 5.68 30.59
N ASN A 211 -0.24 6.03 29.36
CA ASN A 211 -1.13 5.23 28.50
C ASN A 211 -0.36 4.45 27.42
N CYS A 212 0.97 4.59 27.37
CA CYS A 212 1.81 4.14 26.25
C CYS A 212 1.59 2.68 25.81
N PHE A 213 1.28 1.75 26.72
CA PHE A 213 0.87 0.39 26.35
C PHE A 213 -0.37 0.38 25.45
N TYR A 214 -1.47 0.97 25.92
CA TYR A 214 -2.73 1.03 25.18
C TYR A 214 -2.62 1.86 23.91
N THR A 215 -1.77 2.90 23.91
CA THR A 215 -1.44 3.67 22.70
C THR A 215 -0.73 2.78 21.67
N ALA A 216 0.33 2.08 22.06
CA ALA A 216 1.13 1.26 21.16
C ALA A 216 0.35 0.05 20.63
N PHE A 217 -0.37 -0.64 21.52
CA PHE A 217 -1.22 -1.77 21.17
C PHE A 217 -2.41 -1.32 20.33
N GLY A 218 -3.12 -0.27 20.80
CA GLY A 218 -4.33 0.22 20.17
C GLY A 218 -4.09 0.77 18.77
N TYR A 219 -3.01 1.52 18.56
CA TYR A 219 -2.62 1.98 17.23
C TYR A 219 -2.46 0.81 16.26
N GLN A 220 -1.68 -0.20 16.62
CA GLN A 220 -1.42 -1.36 15.76
C GLN A 220 -2.68 -2.21 15.54
N PHE A 221 -3.49 -2.43 16.57
CA PHE A 221 -4.74 -3.19 16.42
C PHE A 221 -5.74 -2.44 15.52
N LEU A 222 -5.87 -1.13 15.67
CA LEU A 222 -6.73 -0.33 14.79
C LEU A 222 -6.21 -0.30 13.36
N GLN A 223 -4.90 -0.33 13.14
CA GLN A 223 -4.35 -0.53 11.79
C GLN A 223 -4.79 -1.88 11.20
N ILE A 224 -4.68 -2.96 11.98
CA ILE A 224 -5.17 -4.28 11.56
C ILE A 224 -6.66 -4.22 11.20
N LEU A 225 -7.48 -3.64 12.09
CA LEU A 225 -8.92 -3.52 11.90
C LEU A 225 -9.30 -2.68 10.68
N LEU A 226 -8.61 -1.56 10.42
CA LEU A 226 -8.97 -0.63 9.35
C LEU A 226 -8.43 -1.03 7.97
N PHE A 227 -7.25 -1.66 7.92
CA PHE A 227 -6.52 -1.89 6.66
C PHE A 227 -6.38 -3.36 6.27
N HIS A 228 -6.52 -4.28 7.23
CA HIS A 228 -6.31 -5.71 6.96
C HIS A 228 -7.59 -6.53 7.12
N TYR A 229 -8.48 -6.19 8.05
CA TYR A 229 -9.75 -6.88 8.18
C TYR A 229 -10.64 -6.65 6.96
N SER A 230 -11.30 -7.71 6.50
CA SER A 230 -12.41 -7.62 5.56
C SER A 230 -13.59 -6.89 6.18
N PHE A 231 -14.55 -6.45 5.36
CA PHE A 231 -15.79 -5.84 5.87
C PHE A 231 -16.54 -6.78 6.82
N ASP A 232 -16.61 -8.08 6.52
CA ASP A 232 -17.25 -9.06 7.40
C ASP A 232 -16.54 -9.20 8.75
N GLN A 233 -15.21 -9.29 8.75
CA GLN A 233 -14.42 -9.34 9.98
C GLN A 233 -14.59 -8.07 10.81
N PHE A 234 -14.65 -6.90 10.15
CA PHE A 234 -14.91 -5.63 10.80
C PHE A 234 -16.33 -5.60 11.40
N ILE A 235 -17.37 -5.98 10.64
CA ILE A 235 -18.75 -6.03 11.14
C ILE A 235 -18.85 -6.98 12.34
N GLN A 236 -18.27 -8.18 12.25
CA GLN A 236 -18.25 -9.14 13.36
C GLN A 236 -17.60 -8.58 14.62
N PHE A 237 -16.52 -7.82 14.47
CA PHE A 237 -15.89 -7.11 15.59
C PHE A 237 -16.85 -6.09 16.22
N ILE A 238 -17.50 -5.25 15.42
CA ILE A 238 -18.46 -4.25 15.91
C ILE A 238 -19.67 -4.92 16.59
N GLU A 239 -20.23 -5.98 16.00
CA GLU A 239 -21.35 -6.73 16.58
C GLU A 239 -20.96 -7.42 17.89
N LYS A 240 -19.76 -7.98 18.00
CA LYS A 240 -19.23 -8.50 19.27
C LYS A 240 -19.23 -7.43 20.35
N LEU A 241 -18.79 -6.20 20.03
CA LEU A 241 -18.78 -5.09 20.99
C LEU A 241 -20.19 -4.68 21.45
N LYS A 242 -21.16 -4.70 20.53
CA LYS A 242 -22.58 -4.45 20.87
C LYS A 242 -23.15 -5.54 21.77
N GLN A 243 -22.83 -6.81 21.49
CA GLN A 243 -23.31 -7.97 22.26
C GLN A 243 -22.81 -7.94 23.70
N ILE A 244 -21.52 -7.62 23.90
CA ILE A 244 -20.94 -7.55 25.26
C ILE A 244 -21.32 -6.27 26.01
N GLN A 245 -21.98 -5.32 25.33
CA GLN A 245 -22.35 -4.01 25.89
C GLN A 245 -21.16 -3.34 26.60
N LEU A 246 -20.03 -3.22 25.88
CA LEU A 246 -18.79 -2.74 26.47
C LEU A 246 -18.99 -1.36 27.13
N SER A 247 -18.56 -1.24 28.37
CA SER A 247 -18.55 0.02 29.12
C SER A 247 -17.34 0.87 28.71
N MET A 248 -17.43 2.20 28.83
CA MET A 248 -16.32 3.13 28.53
C MET A 248 -15.97 3.96 29.77
N LYS A 249 -15.72 3.27 30.89
CA LYS A 249 -15.36 3.88 32.17
C LYS A 249 -13.94 4.39 32.18
N ILE A 250 -13.72 5.50 32.87
CA ILE A 250 -12.37 5.94 33.19
C ILE A 250 -12.36 6.77 34.46
N PHE A 251 -11.30 6.64 35.24
CA PHE A 251 -11.08 7.44 36.44
C PHE A 251 -9.74 8.14 36.34
N VAL A 252 -9.62 9.31 36.96
CA VAL A 252 -8.35 10.03 37.10
C VAL A 252 -7.94 9.99 38.56
N GLU A 253 -6.70 9.58 38.83
CA GLU A 253 -6.18 9.50 40.20
C GLU A 253 -6.08 10.91 40.83
N ASP A 254 -6.33 10.99 42.14
CA ASP A 254 -6.21 12.20 42.96
C ASP A 254 -7.04 13.42 42.51
N ILE A 255 -8.04 13.21 41.64
CA ILE A 255 -8.93 14.25 41.13
C ILE A 255 -10.37 13.71 41.11
N ASP A 256 -11.34 14.56 41.43
CA ASP A 256 -12.77 14.26 41.32
C ASP A 256 -13.26 14.34 39.86
N PHE A 257 -12.57 13.65 38.95
CA PHE A 257 -12.97 13.48 37.56
C PHE A 257 -13.07 12.00 37.24
N LYS A 258 -14.27 11.58 36.82
CA LYS A 258 -14.55 10.20 36.42
C LYS A 258 -15.64 10.16 35.36
N ILE A 259 -15.61 9.08 34.59
CA ILE A 259 -16.65 8.69 33.65
C ILE A 259 -17.13 7.33 34.12
N ASP A 260 -18.27 7.31 34.80
CA ASP A 260 -18.93 6.09 35.31
C ASP A 260 -20.46 6.11 35.16
N ASP A 261 -20.97 7.07 34.38
CA ASP A 261 -22.37 7.15 34.02
C ASP A 261 -22.65 6.44 32.69
N LYS A 262 -23.69 5.60 32.68
CA LYS A 262 -24.00 4.73 31.55
C LYS A 262 -24.32 5.47 30.26
N GLU A 263 -24.89 6.67 30.34
CA GLU A 263 -25.25 7.44 29.15
C GLU A 263 -24.00 8.00 28.47
N THR A 264 -23.07 8.58 29.23
CA THR A 264 -21.77 9.01 28.70
C THR A 264 -20.95 7.84 28.20
N GLU A 265 -20.89 6.72 28.94
CA GLU A 265 -20.18 5.52 28.49
C GLU A 265 -20.68 5.04 27.12
N LYS A 266 -21.99 4.95 26.96
CA LYS A 266 -22.64 4.56 25.70
C LYS A 266 -22.34 5.57 24.58
N LEU A 267 -22.39 6.86 24.90
CA LEU A 267 -22.08 7.95 23.97
C LEU A 267 -20.63 7.86 23.46
N LEU A 268 -19.67 7.62 24.35
CA LEU A 268 -18.25 7.44 24.01
C LEU A 268 -18.04 6.22 23.12
N LEU A 269 -18.65 5.07 23.46
CA LEU A 269 -18.53 3.87 22.65
C LEU A 269 -19.13 4.10 21.26
N GLN A 270 -20.32 4.69 21.18
CA GLN A 270 -20.96 4.99 19.91
C GLN A 270 -20.10 5.90 19.04
N ASP A 271 -19.51 6.96 19.61
CA ASP A 271 -18.64 7.85 18.85
C ASP A 271 -17.33 7.19 18.41
N PHE A 272 -16.72 6.36 19.26
CA PHE A 272 -15.57 5.55 18.88
C PHE A 272 -15.88 4.64 17.68
N LEU A 273 -16.97 3.89 17.72
CA LEU A 273 -17.39 3.02 16.62
C LEU A 273 -17.70 3.83 15.36
N ASN A 274 -18.39 4.96 15.50
CA ASN A 274 -18.70 5.86 14.38
C ASN A 274 -17.44 6.36 13.67
N ARG A 275 -16.39 6.72 14.41
CA ARG A 275 -15.11 7.15 13.82
C ARG A 275 -14.44 6.01 13.06
N LEU A 276 -14.41 4.80 13.62
CA LEU A 276 -13.85 3.63 12.93
C LEU A 276 -14.61 3.30 11.64
N ILE A 277 -15.94 3.35 11.67
CA ILE A 277 -16.78 3.10 10.48
C ILE A 277 -16.55 4.18 9.42
N LYS A 278 -16.51 5.47 9.82
CA LYS A 278 -16.19 6.58 8.92
C LYS A 278 -14.82 6.41 8.27
N LEU A 279 -13.80 5.97 9.01
CA LEU A 279 -12.49 5.66 8.44
C LEU A 279 -12.59 4.49 7.44
N LYS A 280 -13.27 3.40 7.81
CA LYS A 280 -13.42 2.22 6.94
C LYS A 280 -14.23 2.51 5.66
N TYR A 281 -15.10 3.53 5.66
CA TYR A 281 -15.80 4.01 4.45
C TYR A 281 -14.89 4.67 3.41
N ILE A 282 -13.74 5.19 3.80
CA ILE A 282 -12.84 5.90 2.88
C ILE A 282 -12.25 4.88 1.91
N LYS A 283 -12.72 4.88 0.66
CA LYS A 283 -12.31 3.93 -0.39
C LYS A 283 -10.82 4.01 -0.71
N ASP A 284 -10.24 5.21 -0.74
CA ASP A 284 -8.81 5.37 -0.95
C ASP A 284 -8.04 5.01 0.33
N ILE A 285 -7.31 3.90 0.27
CA ILE A 285 -6.53 3.36 1.40
C ILE A 285 -5.42 4.31 1.86
N ASN A 286 -4.76 4.99 0.92
CA ASN A 286 -3.69 5.92 1.27
C ASN A 286 -4.27 7.14 1.99
N GLN A 287 -5.40 7.66 1.50
CA GLN A 287 -6.14 8.73 2.16
C GLN A 287 -6.63 8.27 3.55
N ARG A 288 -7.21 7.07 3.65
CA ARG A 288 -7.65 6.45 4.91
C ARG A 288 -6.49 6.37 5.90
N GLN A 289 -5.32 5.92 5.46
CA GLN A 289 -4.12 5.79 6.28
C GLN A 289 -3.61 7.14 6.76
N GLN A 290 -3.55 8.14 5.89
CA GLN A 290 -3.15 9.50 6.25
C GLN A 290 -4.09 10.12 7.28
N ILE A 291 -5.41 9.98 7.09
CA ILE A 291 -6.41 10.50 8.02
C ILE A 291 -6.31 9.78 9.36
N PHE A 292 -6.27 8.44 9.37
CA PHE A 292 -6.09 7.66 10.61
C PHE A 292 -4.82 8.08 11.36
N GLN A 293 -3.68 8.18 10.66
CA GLN A 293 -2.42 8.59 11.27
C GLN A 293 -2.51 9.98 11.86
N LYS A 294 -3.10 10.94 11.14
CA LYS A 294 -3.30 12.31 11.61
C LYS A 294 -4.16 12.32 12.88
N GLN A 295 -5.34 11.70 12.82
CA GLN A 295 -6.30 11.66 13.94
C GLN A 295 -5.74 10.98 15.19
N TYR A 296 -4.98 9.89 15.03
CA TYR A 296 -4.43 9.16 16.17
C TYR A 296 -3.17 9.81 16.76
N SER A 297 -2.35 10.45 15.91
CA SER A 297 -1.07 11.01 16.34
C SER A 297 -1.18 12.42 16.92
N THR A 298 -2.18 13.19 16.48
CA THR A 298 -2.35 14.60 16.86
C THR A 298 -2.40 14.76 18.38
N TYR A 299 -1.59 15.70 18.85
CA TYR A 299 -1.48 16.05 20.26
C TYR A 299 -2.72 16.84 20.70
N GLU A 300 -3.50 16.23 21.59
CA GLU A 300 -4.69 16.85 22.17
C GLU A 300 -5.53 17.55 21.09
N TYR A 301 -6.20 18.64 21.44
CA TYR A 301 -6.99 19.42 20.50
C TYR A 301 -6.09 20.43 19.75
N GLU A 302 -5.74 20.11 18.50
CA GLU A 302 -4.91 20.98 17.64
C GLU A 302 -5.75 21.94 16.78
N SER A 303 -6.90 21.51 16.23
CA SER A 303 -7.85 22.36 15.51
C SER A 303 -9.21 21.67 15.28
N ASP A 304 -10.24 22.42 14.87
CA ASP A 304 -11.57 21.88 14.53
C ASP A 304 -11.54 20.98 13.28
N GLU A 305 -10.51 21.11 12.45
CA GLU A 305 -10.31 20.33 11.23
C GLU A 305 -9.70 18.95 11.50
N ILE A 306 -9.08 18.76 12.67
CA ILE A 306 -8.40 17.52 13.03
C ILE A 306 -9.16 16.86 14.18
N ASP A 307 -9.73 15.70 13.87
CA ASP A 307 -10.29 14.84 14.89
C ASP A 307 -9.20 14.29 15.82
N SER A 308 -9.07 14.96 16.95
CA SER A 308 -8.14 14.68 18.05
C SER A 308 -8.69 13.73 19.11
N CYS A 309 -9.95 13.29 18.96
CA CYS A 309 -10.61 12.44 19.94
C CYS A 309 -10.26 10.96 19.74
N LEU A 310 -9.79 10.57 18.55
CA LEU A 310 -9.52 9.16 18.23
C LEU A 310 -8.51 8.55 19.21
N TYR A 311 -7.43 9.25 19.56
CA TYR A 311 -6.46 8.79 20.57
C TYR A 311 -7.13 8.50 21.92
N GLY A 312 -7.84 9.49 22.46
CA GLY A 312 -8.47 9.40 23.78
C GLY A 312 -9.54 8.30 23.83
N LEU A 313 -10.42 8.27 22.84
CA LEU A 313 -11.45 7.25 22.70
C LEU A 313 -10.86 5.84 22.56
N SER A 314 -9.81 5.69 21.75
CA SER A 314 -9.13 4.40 21.60
C SER A 314 -8.49 3.95 22.91
N THR A 315 -7.86 4.86 23.64
CA THR A 315 -7.22 4.54 24.93
C THR A 315 -8.26 4.10 25.96
N ILE A 316 -9.37 4.84 26.09
CA ILE A 316 -10.50 4.44 26.96
C ILE A 316 -11.04 3.08 26.52
N PHE A 317 -11.23 2.87 25.21
CA PHE A 317 -11.73 1.61 24.66
C PHE A 317 -10.82 0.43 25.02
N PHE A 318 -9.51 0.49 24.77
CA PHE A 318 -8.62 -0.64 25.02
C PHE A 318 -8.43 -0.90 26.52
N ARG A 319 -8.49 0.13 27.36
CA ARG A 319 -8.53 -0.01 28.83
C ARG A 319 -9.75 -0.80 29.28
N ASN A 320 -10.94 -0.39 28.84
CA ASN A 320 -12.19 -1.07 29.19
C ASN A 320 -12.31 -2.46 28.57
N TYR A 321 -11.83 -2.64 27.34
CA TYR A 321 -11.80 -3.96 26.71
C TYR A 321 -10.88 -4.91 27.48
N SER A 322 -9.72 -4.40 27.95
CA SER A 322 -8.80 -5.16 28.80
C SER A 322 -9.45 -5.52 30.14
N ASP A 323 -10.12 -4.58 30.79
CA ASP A 323 -10.88 -4.85 32.01
C ASP A 323 -11.95 -5.93 31.80
N TYR A 324 -12.76 -5.78 30.74
CA TYR A 324 -13.79 -6.75 30.37
C TYR A 324 -13.22 -8.16 30.15
N ILE A 325 -12.16 -8.31 29.35
CA ILE A 325 -11.60 -9.64 29.09
C ILE A 325 -11.01 -10.25 30.36
N ILE A 326 -10.38 -9.44 31.23
CA ILE A 326 -9.78 -9.93 32.46
C ILE A 326 -10.87 -10.37 33.43
N GLU A 327 -11.92 -9.58 33.65
CA GLU A 327 -13.03 -9.96 34.53
C GLU A 327 -13.74 -11.25 34.09
N ASN A 328 -13.72 -11.54 32.78
CA ASN A 328 -14.28 -12.75 32.19
C ASN A 328 -13.22 -13.86 31.97
N SER A 329 -12.00 -13.70 32.48
CA SER A 329 -10.92 -14.68 32.37
C SER A 329 -10.76 -15.50 33.65
N GLU A 330 -10.23 -16.72 33.50
CA GLU A 330 -9.92 -17.61 34.62
C GLU A 330 -8.77 -17.07 35.50
N ILE A 331 -7.96 -16.17 34.95
CA ILE A 331 -6.76 -15.62 35.61
C ILE A 331 -7.00 -14.28 36.33
N LYS A 332 -8.26 -13.82 36.43
CA LYS A 332 -8.59 -12.50 36.98
C LYS A 332 -8.04 -12.26 38.39
N GLU A 333 -8.02 -13.30 39.22
CA GLU A 333 -7.53 -13.23 40.61
C GLU A 333 -6.00 -13.15 40.68
N ALA A 334 -5.28 -13.45 39.60
CA ALA A 334 -3.83 -13.32 39.52
C ALA A 334 -3.37 -11.89 39.20
N ILE A 335 -4.30 -10.99 38.83
CA ILE A 335 -4.01 -9.59 38.51
C ILE A 335 -4.38 -8.71 39.69
N PHE A 336 -3.41 -8.52 40.59
CA PHE A 336 -3.60 -7.80 41.85
C PHE A 336 -3.86 -6.30 41.70
N ASP A 337 -3.53 -5.74 40.55
CA ASP A 337 -3.64 -4.32 40.25
C ASP A 337 -4.64 -4.04 39.11
N LYS A 338 -5.66 -4.89 38.98
CA LYS A 338 -6.67 -4.78 37.93
C LYS A 338 -7.38 -3.42 37.89
N GLN A 339 -7.54 -2.76 39.03
CA GLN A 339 -8.13 -1.43 39.11
C GLN A 339 -7.37 -0.41 38.24
N ASN A 340 -6.06 -0.58 38.05
CA ASN A 340 -5.22 0.31 37.24
C ASN A 340 -5.59 0.26 35.75
N LEU A 341 -6.30 -0.78 35.28
CA LEU A 341 -6.77 -0.87 33.91
C LEU A 341 -7.68 0.32 33.57
N LEU A 342 -8.52 0.76 34.51
CA LEU A 342 -9.48 1.87 34.33
C LEU A 342 -8.97 3.23 34.83
N LEU A 343 -7.76 3.29 35.38
CA LEU A 343 -7.12 4.54 35.81
C LEU A 343 -6.38 5.18 34.62
N TRP A 344 -6.81 6.36 34.21
CA TRP A 344 -6.18 7.13 33.14
C TRP A 344 -4.73 7.45 33.49
N GLU A 345 -3.82 7.34 32.51
CA GLU A 345 -2.39 7.58 32.69
C GLU A 345 -1.70 6.71 33.75
N MET A 346 -2.35 5.62 34.20
CA MET A 346 -1.74 4.63 35.08
C MET A 346 -1.48 3.31 34.36
N GLU A 347 -0.32 2.73 34.65
CA GLU A 347 0.10 1.43 34.11
C GLU A 347 -0.40 0.28 34.98
N CYS A 348 -0.76 -0.83 34.34
CA CYS A 348 -0.96 -2.12 35.02
C CYS A 348 0.38 -2.88 35.01
N ASN A 349 0.91 -3.19 36.19
CA ASN A 349 2.13 -3.96 36.39
C ASN A 349 1.99 -5.40 35.83
N SER A 350 0.76 -5.88 35.66
CA SER A 350 0.43 -7.19 35.08
C SER A 350 0.21 -7.14 33.55
N ASN A 351 0.72 -6.12 32.86
CA ASN A 351 0.51 -5.90 31.42
C ASN A 351 0.79 -7.13 30.54
N GLU A 352 1.78 -7.96 30.87
CA GLU A 352 2.07 -9.17 30.08
C GLU A 352 0.90 -10.17 30.08
N THR A 353 0.25 -10.36 31.23
CA THR A 353 -0.94 -11.20 31.37
C THR A 353 -2.11 -10.62 30.58
N VAL A 354 -2.31 -9.29 30.67
CA VAL A 354 -3.33 -8.56 29.90
C VAL A 354 -3.09 -8.73 28.40
N ILE A 355 -1.84 -8.63 27.95
CA ILE A 355 -1.45 -8.82 26.55
C ILE A 355 -1.76 -10.23 26.07
N ALA A 356 -1.48 -11.26 26.87
CA ALA A 356 -1.78 -12.64 26.52
C ALA A 356 -3.30 -12.84 26.31
N GLU A 357 -4.12 -12.28 27.20
CA GLU A 357 -5.58 -12.33 27.10
C GLU A 357 -6.11 -11.51 25.92
N LEU A 358 -5.54 -10.33 25.64
CA LEU A 358 -5.87 -9.55 24.45
C LEU A 358 -5.56 -10.33 23.17
N ALA A 359 -4.37 -10.95 23.10
CA ALA A 359 -3.95 -11.72 21.94
C ALA A 359 -4.92 -12.87 21.63
N ARG A 360 -5.35 -13.57 22.68
CA ARG A 360 -6.35 -14.64 22.61
C ARG A 360 -7.73 -14.13 22.18
N ASN A 361 -8.24 -13.09 22.84
CA ASN A 361 -9.61 -12.59 22.63
C ASN A 361 -9.82 -11.84 21.32
N LEU A 362 -8.75 -11.22 20.79
CA LEU A 362 -8.76 -10.52 19.51
C LEU A 362 -8.25 -11.38 18.35
N ASN A 363 -7.84 -12.63 18.62
CA ASN A 363 -7.26 -13.55 17.64
C ASN A 363 -6.11 -12.92 16.85
N ILE A 364 -5.12 -12.39 17.57
CA ILE A 364 -3.91 -11.76 17.01
C ILE A 364 -2.65 -12.43 17.55
N PHE A 365 -1.52 -12.16 16.90
CA PHE A 365 -0.19 -12.55 17.36
C PHE A 365 0.51 -11.34 17.97
N VAL A 366 1.04 -11.45 19.18
CA VAL A 366 1.80 -10.37 19.82
C VAL A 366 3.23 -10.81 20.08
N GLU A 367 4.20 -10.03 19.61
CA GLU A 367 5.61 -10.15 20.01
C GLU A 367 5.99 -9.01 20.96
N LEU A 368 6.45 -9.37 22.15
CA LEU A 368 7.01 -8.46 23.13
C LEU A 368 8.53 -8.54 23.09
N ILE A 369 9.18 -7.41 22.82
CA ILE A 369 10.64 -7.31 22.77
C ILE A 369 11.10 -6.46 23.95
N PHE A 370 11.63 -7.12 24.98
CA PHE A 370 12.14 -6.48 26.18
C PHE A 370 13.60 -6.11 26.01
N PHE A 371 13.94 -4.85 26.24
CA PHE A 371 15.31 -4.36 26.16
C PHE A 371 15.94 -4.23 27.54
N LYS A 372 17.08 -4.88 27.76
CA LYS A 372 17.82 -4.82 29.03
C LYS A 372 19.31 -5.03 28.79
N ASP A 373 20.15 -4.20 29.41
CA ASP A 373 21.62 -4.35 29.44
C ASP A 373 22.26 -4.60 28.07
N LYS A 374 21.88 -3.80 27.06
CA LYS A 374 22.30 -3.91 25.63
C LYS A 374 21.81 -5.17 24.88
N GLY A 375 21.05 -6.04 25.55
CA GLY A 375 20.38 -7.18 24.96
C GLY A 375 18.89 -6.98 24.75
N CYS A 376 18.26 -7.97 24.12
CA CYS A 376 16.80 -8.06 24.05
C CYS A 376 16.31 -9.49 24.25
N ASN A 377 15.14 -9.62 24.88
CA ASN A 377 14.41 -10.88 25.04
C ASN A 377 13.08 -10.80 24.33
N ILE A 378 12.69 -11.86 23.64
CA ILE A 378 11.45 -11.91 22.86
C ILE A 378 10.48 -12.87 23.53
N ARG A 379 9.27 -12.40 23.81
CA ARG A 379 8.13 -13.23 24.24
C ARG A 379 7.01 -13.13 23.22
N GLN A 380 6.22 -14.18 23.11
CA GLN A 380 5.24 -14.32 22.03
C GLN A 380 3.93 -14.89 22.57
N TYR A 381 2.81 -14.31 22.15
CA TYR A 381 1.46 -14.71 22.56
C TYR A 381 0.53 -14.80 21.35
N GLY A 382 -0.41 -15.74 21.39
CA GLY A 382 -1.35 -15.99 20.29
C GLY A 382 -0.75 -16.86 19.17
N ASN A 383 -1.52 -17.05 18.09
CA ASN A 383 -1.13 -17.87 16.94
C ASN A 383 -0.34 -17.04 15.92
N ARG A 384 0.88 -17.49 15.56
CA ARG A 384 1.78 -16.84 14.59
C ARG A 384 1.20 -16.66 13.18
N GLU A 385 0.13 -17.38 12.83
CA GLU A 385 -0.57 -17.24 11.57
C GLU A 385 -1.52 -16.02 11.53
N ASN A 386 -1.83 -15.45 12.70
CA ASN A 386 -2.70 -14.28 12.81
C ASN A 386 -1.93 -12.96 12.56
N TYR A 387 -2.68 -11.87 12.43
CA TYR A 387 -2.12 -10.53 12.32
C TYR A 387 -1.22 -10.20 13.51
N LYS A 388 -0.07 -9.59 13.22
CA LYS A 388 1.03 -9.40 14.15
C LYS A 388 1.06 -7.98 14.73
N ILE A 389 1.19 -7.88 16.04
CA ILE A 389 1.52 -6.67 16.80
C ILE A 389 2.91 -6.85 17.40
N ILE A 390 3.75 -5.82 17.35
CA ILE A 390 5.09 -5.83 17.93
C ILE A 390 5.18 -4.70 18.94
N LEU A 391 5.46 -5.03 20.20
CA LEU A 391 5.65 -4.06 21.26
C LEU A 391 7.10 -4.07 21.71
N LEU A 392 7.72 -2.90 21.68
CA LEU A 392 9.09 -2.67 22.13
C LEU A 392 9.05 -2.11 23.55
N ILE A 393 9.65 -2.81 24.50
CA ILE A 393 9.52 -2.51 25.93
C ILE A 393 10.85 -2.04 26.49
N LYS A 394 10.87 -0.78 26.94
CA LYS A 394 11.88 -0.26 27.87
C LYS A 394 11.28 -0.23 29.27
N PRO A 395 12.08 -0.20 30.36
CA PRO A 395 11.54 -0.03 31.70
C PRO A 395 10.53 1.13 31.78
N GLY A 396 9.27 0.81 32.10
CA GLY A 396 8.17 1.77 32.23
C GLY A 396 7.64 2.39 30.92
N HIS A 397 7.97 1.83 29.75
CA HIS A 397 7.53 2.43 28.48
C HIS A 397 7.41 1.45 27.31
N TYR A 398 6.34 1.63 26.51
CA TYR A 398 6.03 0.84 25.32
C TYR A 398 6.14 1.69 24.06
N ASN A 399 6.82 1.15 23.06
CA ASN A 399 6.90 1.68 21.70
C ASN A 399 6.36 0.67 20.69
N ILE A 400 6.08 1.14 19.47
CA ILE A 400 5.56 0.32 18.38
C ILE A 400 6.72 -0.23 17.57
N GLY A 401 6.85 -1.55 17.49
CA GLY A 401 7.80 -2.21 16.61
C GLY A 401 7.21 -2.42 15.22
N LEU A 402 8.05 -2.34 14.19
CA LEU A 402 7.66 -2.57 12.80
C LEU A 402 8.66 -3.50 12.12
N LEU A 403 8.16 -4.41 11.31
CA LEU A 403 8.96 -5.27 10.45
C LEU A 403 8.66 -4.93 8.99
N GLN A 404 9.35 -3.94 8.47
CA GLN A 404 9.30 -3.54 7.07
C GLN A 404 10.07 -4.57 6.24
N LYS A 405 9.37 -5.56 5.68
CA LYS A 405 9.94 -6.44 4.65
C LYS A 405 9.59 -5.87 3.29
N GLU A 406 10.50 -5.97 2.33
CA GLU A 406 10.10 -5.92 0.93
C GLU A 406 9.09 -7.05 0.70
N THR A 407 7.89 -6.67 0.30
CA THR A 407 6.82 -7.62 0.02
C THR A 407 7.07 -8.29 -1.33
N GLN A 408 6.40 -9.42 -1.58
CA GLN A 408 6.41 -10.01 -2.91
C GLN A 408 5.87 -9.05 -3.98
N ILE A 409 4.99 -8.12 -3.56
CA ILE A 409 4.43 -7.06 -4.40
C ILE A 409 5.49 -6.02 -4.72
N ASP A 410 6.26 -5.57 -3.74
CA ASP A 410 7.37 -4.62 -3.97
C ASP A 410 8.37 -5.19 -4.97
N HIS A 411 8.75 -6.46 -4.81
CA HIS A 411 9.61 -7.16 -5.76
C HIS A 411 8.96 -7.29 -7.15
N LEU A 412 7.66 -7.58 -7.24
CA LEU A 412 6.96 -7.64 -8.52
C LEU A 412 7.00 -6.27 -9.23
N ILE A 413 6.67 -5.19 -8.52
CA ILE A 413 6.60 -3.83 -9.06
C ILE A 413 7.99 -3.38 -9.56
N GLN A 414 9.03 -3.55 -8.73
CA GLN A 414 10.41 -3.24 -9.12
C GLN A 414 10.83 -4.01 -10.37
N LYS A 415 10.57 -5.32 -10.41
CA LYS A 415 10.92 -6.17 -11.55
C LYS A 415 10.11 -5.84 -12.80
N TYR A 416 8.82 -5.54 -12.66
CA TYR A 416 7.97 -5.10 -13.76
C TYR A 416 8.52 -3.81 -14.39
N HIS A 417 8.88 -2.82 -13.58
CA HIS A 417 9.48 -1.59 -14.08
C HIS A 417 10.86 -1.82 -14.72
N THR A 418 11.69 -2.69 -14.13
CA THR A 418 13.00 -3.05 -14.70
C THR A 418 12.84 -3.65 -16.08
N ILE A 419 11.97 -4.65 -16.25
CA ILE A 419 11.70 -5.26 -17.57
C ILE A 419 11.12 -4.24 -18.55
N HIS A 420 10.22 -3.37 -18.10
CA HIS A 420 9.62 -2.36 -18.98
C HIS A 420 10.64 -1.28 -19.42
N GLN A 421 11.67 -1.03 -18.61
CA GLN A 421 12.82 -0.18 -18.97
C GLN A 421 13.79 -0.92 -19.89
N GLU A 422 14.14 -2.17 -19.58
CA GLU A 422 15.07 -2.99 -20.37
C GLU A 422 14.51 -3.44 -21.72
N LEU A 423 13.19 -3.57 -21.88
CA LEU A 423 12.57 -3.73 -23.21
C LEU A 423 12.83 -2.53 -24.12
N LYS A 424 13.38 -1.43 -23.59
CA LYS A 424 13.88 -0.29 -24.38
C LYS A 424 15.38 -0.39 -24.70
N ASP A 425 16.16 -1.21 -24.00
CA ASP A 425 17.63 -1.32 -24.11
C ASP A 425 18.08 -2.78 -24.38
N ASP A 426 18.62 -3.04 -25.58
CA ASP A 426 18.64 -4.37 -26.22
C ASP A 426 19.70 -5.40 -25.73
N ASN A 427 20.46 -5.10 -24.67
CA ASN A 427 21.81 -5.67 -24.48
C ASN A 427 22.03 -6.73 -23.38
N ASN A 428 21.01 -7.28 -22.69
CA ASN A 428 21.27 -8.26 -21.61
C ASN A 428 20.29 -9.46 -21.51
N TYR A 429 20.44 -10.44 -22.40
CA TYR A 429 19.45 -11.52 -22.60
C TYR A 429 19.41 -12.63 -21.53
N GLN A 430 20.53 -13.00 -20.90
CA GLN A 430 20.54 -14.13 -19.95
C GLN A 430 19.98 -13.75 -18.57
N GLN A 431 20.31 -12.56 -18.09
CA GLN A 431 19.75 -12.01 -16.86
C GLN A 431 18.21 -11.89 -16.95
N GLN A 432 17.70 -11.51 -18.12
CA GLN A 432 16.27 -11.37 -18.40
C GLN A 432 15.47 -12.69 -18.33
N ILE A 433 16.10 -13.85 -18.58
CA ILE A 433 15.42 -15.17 -18.53
C ILE A 433 15.20 -15.65 -17.09
N GLU A 434 16.20 -15.49 -16.22
CA GLU A 434 16.10 -15.87 -14.81
C GLU A 434 15.12 -14.96 -14.05
N GLU A 435 15.09 -13.69 -14.42
CA GLU A 435 14.15 -12.70 -13.90
C GLU A 435 12.69 -13.03 -14.29
N SER A 436 12.45 -13.48 -15.53
CA SER A 436 11.13 -13.92 -16.01
C SER A 436 10.57 -15.10 -15.21
N THR A 437 11.39 -16.12 -14.91
CA THR A 437 10.95 -17.31 -14.16
C THR A 437 10.56 -16.96 -12.73
N SER A 438 11.36 -16.11 -12.07
CA SER A 438 11.10 -15.63 -10.72
C SER A 438 9.79 -14.83 -10.63
N LEU A 439 9.52 -13.99 -11.62
CA LEU A 439 8.28 -13.22 -11.73
C LEU A 439 7.05 -14.10 -11.91
N GLN A 440 7.14 -15.14 -12.73
CA GLN A 440 6.02 -16.06 -12.92
C GLN A 440 5.59 -16.75 -11.63
N ILE A 441 6.55 -17.08 -10.75
CA ILE A 441 6.26 -17.63 -9.42
C ILE A 441 5.54 -16.59 -8.55
N ILE A 442 6.03 -15.35 -8.54
CA ILE A 442 5.40 -14.25 -7.78
C ILE A 442 3.96 -14.00 -8.26
N VAL A 443 3.76 -13.89 -9.57
CA VAL A 443 2.43 -13.71 -10.18
C VAL A 443 1.49 -14.85 -9.81
N ARG A 444 1.94 -16.11 -9.92
CA ARG A 444 1.12 -17.27 -9.57
C ARG A 444 0.74 -17.28 -8.10
N ASN A 445 1.66 -16.92 -7.21
CA ASN A 445 1.39 -16.81 -5.77
C ASN A 445 0.37 -15.71 -5.47
N LEU A 446 0.52 -14.55 -6.10
CA LEU A 446 -0.44 -13.45 -5.93
C LEU A 446 -1.82 -13.83 -6.45
N GLN A 447 -1.92 -14.47 -7.62
CA GLN A 447 -3.18 -14.98 -8.16
C GLN A 447 -3.86 -15.97 -7.19
N ASP A 448 -3.09 -16.90 -6.62
CA ASP A 448 -3.60 -17.87 -5.63
C ASP A 448 -4.09 -17.18 -4.35
N GLN A 449 -3.34 -16.20 -3.83
CA GLN A 449 -3.75 -15.42 -2.66
C GLN A 449 -5.01 -14.60 -2.94
N PHE A 450 -5.11 -14.02 -4.13
CA PHE A 450 -6.25 -13.24 -4.58
C PHE A 450 -7.51 -14.09 -4.68
N GLN A 451 -7.41 -15.26 -5.33
CA GLN A 451 -8.51 -16.22 -5.46
C GLN A 451 -8.97 -16.75 -4.09
N LYS A 452 -8.05 -16.88 -3.13
CA LYS A 452 -8.35 -17.30 -1.76
C LYS A 452 -8.84 -16.16 -0.86
N GLY A 453 -8.91 -14.91 -1.36
CA GLY A 453 -9.27 -13.75 -0.55
C GLY A 453 -8.30 -13.46 0.61
N LYS A 454 -7.03 -13.89 0.46
CA LYS A 454 -6.00 -13.77 1.51
C LYS A 454 -5.12 -12.52 1.37
N LEU A 455 -5.24 -11.80 0.27
CA LEU A 455 -4.44 -10.60 0.03
C LEU A 455 -5.07 -9.38 0.75
N PRO A 456 -4.35 -8.70 1.65
CA PRO A 456 -4.85 -7.51 2.33
C PRO A 456 -5.23 -6.38 1.37
N GLU A 457 -6.19 -5.54 1.77
CA GLU A 457 -6.68 -4.39 1.00
C GLU A 457 -5.52 -3.47 0.55
N ILE A 458 -4.60 -3.17 1.48
CA ILE A 458 -3.44 -2.31 1.24
C ILE A 458 -2.46 -2.88 0.20
N GLU A 459 -2.28 -4.20 0.20
CA GLU A 459 -1.42 -4.91 -0.74
C GLU A 459 -2.04 -4.90 -2.16
N VAL A 460 -3.36 -5.07 -2.26
CA VAL A 460 -4.10 -4.94 -3.54
C VAL A 460 -3.91 -3.54 -4.13
N GLN A 461 -4.02 -2.49 -3.31
CA GLN A 461 -3.86 -1.11 -3.78
C GLN A 461 -2.42 -0.79 -4.20
N GLN A 462 -1.42 -1.30 -3.47
CA GLN A 462 0.00 -1.18 -3.87
C GLN A 462 0.22 -1.82 -5.25
N LEU A 463 -0.31 -3.02 -5.45
CA LEU A 463 -0.23 -3.73 -6.74
C LEU A 463 -0.90 -2.93 -7.86
N LYS A 464 -2.08 -2.34 -7.60
CA LYS A 464 -2.78 -1.48 -8.56
C LYS A 464 -1.97 -0.24 -8.95
N VAL A 465 -1.33 0.42 -7.99
CA VAL A 465 -0.54 1.62 -8.27
C VAL A 465 0.73 1.28 -9.03
N GLY A 466 1.42 0.19 -8.67
CA GLY A 466 2.69 -0.18 -9.31
C GLY A 466 2.57 -0.86 -10.68
N LEU A 467 1.39 -1.39 -11.04
CA LEU A 467 1.15 -1.99 -12.37
C LEU A 467 0.53 -1.02 -13.39
N LYS A 468 0.23 0.21 -12.99
CA LYS A 468 -0.13 1.31 -13.90
C LYS A 468 1.13 1.87 -14.55
#